data_AF-A0AAW5QUJ6-F1
#
_entry.id   AF-A0AAW5QUJ6-F1
#
_cell.length_a   1.000
_cell.length_b   1.000
_cell.length_c   1.000
_cell.angle_alpha   90.00
_cell.angle_beta   90.00
_cell.angle_gamma   90.00
#
_symmetry.space_group_name_H-M   'P 1'
#
loop_
_entity.id
_entity.type
_entity.pdbx_description
1 polymer ?
#
loop_
_entity_poly.entity_id
_entity_poly.type
_entity_poly.pdbx_seq_one_letter_code
_entity_poly.pdbx_strand_id
1 'polypeptide(L)'
;MAGIGNPKGPNAVESRPAHEITDPDKDTWFRPCTAPGANDGTWISAQDLNFFLAQLRRAIRGMGVTDDPLDDDMLLKAIQAAQFDIVAAAGNMPIFPEVKNGTNKLTVSAGTGAVVVADAQNVVFRGLITVSTTSWSLAQRTLSHAAGKTYHLRFSLAEGFSLKDLASGGYNPSARAEDHAGFDSDYDDMLVARVVTNGSNVATITPLVNAHRMATDVTEELTFNTVAAGGASTGQLGAFQTVNWARTPQVSIRKFGTRGGYRTAGVMDIGAGVDDVATDFAASRYGVQVGVQVFNPTSGSNTMYAHYSLSLLA
;
A
#
# COMPACT_ATOMS: atom_id res chain seq x y z
N MET A 1 42.00 -5.34 52.38
CA MET A 1 40.97 -4.87 51.41
C MET A 1 40.83 -5.93 50.33
N ALA A 2 39.76 -6.71 50.36
CA ALA A 2 39.45 -7.65 49.29
C ALA A 2 38.76 -6.85 48.17
N GLY A 3 39.32 -6.89 46.96
CA GLY A 3 38.81 -6.12 45.82
C GLY A 3 37.38 -6.52 45.46
N ILE A 4 36.54 -5.51 45.25
CA ILE A 4 35.28 -5.61 44.51
C ILE A 4 35.64 -6.08 43.10
N GLY A 5 35.41 -7.36 42.79
CA GLY A 5 35.55 -7.87 41.42
C GLY A 5 36.30 -9.19 41.20
N ASN A 6 36.64 -10.00 42.22
CA ASN A 6 37.23 -11.32 41.97
C ASN A 6 36.12 -12.39 41.75
N PRO A 7 35.93 -12.97 40.54
CA PRO A 7 35.06 -14.12 40.37
C PRO A 7 35.75 -15.36 40.94
N LYS A 8 35.24 -15.90 42.06
CA LYS A 8 35.64 -17.22 42.57
C LYS A 8 34.94 -18.32 41.77
N GLY A 9 35.65 -18.89 40.79
CA GLY A 9 35.52 -20.30 40.34
C GLY A 9 34.13 -20.86 39.99
N PRO A 10 34.04 -22.17 39.65
CA PRO A 10 32.81 -22.82 39.21
C PRO A 10 31.90 -23.07 40.43
N ASN A 11 31.11 -22.07 40.81
CA ASN A 11 29.96 -22.14 41.73
C ASN A 11 29.14 -20.84 41.58
N ALA A 12 28.61 -20.60 40.38
CA ALA A 12 27.54 -19.62 40.23
C ALA A 12 26.36 -20.09 41.07
N VAL A 13 25.82 -19.25 41.95
CA VAL A 13 24.66 -19.61 42.76
C VAL A 13 23.50 -19.95 41.82
N GLU A 14 23.00 -21.19 41.86
CA GLU A 14 21.93 -21.69 40.97
C GLU A 14 20.54 -21.11 41.31
N SER A 15 20.39 -20.57 42.51
CA SER A 15 19.20 -19.88 42.98
C SER A 15 19.52 -18.44 43.36
N ARG A 16 18.56 -17.54 43.14
CA ARG A 16 18.71 -16.13 43.52
C ARG A 16 18.85 -16.05 45.06
N PRO A 17 19.96 -15.51 45.61
CA PRO A 17 20.07 -15.26 47.04
C PRO A 17 18.91 -14.37 47.51
N ALA A 18 18.40 -14.61 48.72
CA ALA A 18 17.45 -13.70 49.33
C ALA A 18 18.07 -12.29 49.39
N HIS A 19 17.34 -11.28 48.91
CA HIS A 19 17.74 -9.89 49.07
C HIS A 19 17.35 -9.48 50.48
N GLU A 20 18.34 -9.43 51.37
CA GLU A 20 18.14 -8.94 52.73
C GLU A 20 18.46 -7.45 52.77
N ILE A 21 17.41 -6.62 52.78
CA ILE A 21 17.54 -5.18 53.00
C ILE A 21 18.03 -5.01 54.45
N THR A 22 19.29 -4.58 54.61
CA THR A 22 19.94 -4.52 55.92
C THR A 22 19.42 -3.37 56.80
N ASP A 23 18.55 -2.50 56.27
CA ASP A 23 17.91 -1.38 56.99
C ASP A 23 16.66 -0.84 56.24
N PRO A 24 15.50 -1.53 56.31
CA PRO A 24 14.31 -1.18 55.51
C PRO A 24 13.69 0.17 55.88
N ASP A 25 14.02 0.72 57.06
CA ASP A 25 13.46 1.97 57.58
C ASP A 25 14.26 3.21 57.13
N LYS A 26 15.39 3.03 56.43
CA LYS A 26 16.28 4.12 55.96
C LYS A 26 16.37 4.26 54.45
N ASP A 27 15.43 3.69 53.71
CA ASP A 27 15.33 3.86 52.26
C ASP A 27 14.85 5.30 51.92
N THR A 28 15.72 6.25 52.21
CA THR A 28 15.60 7.64 51.80
C THR A 28 16.35 7.79 50.49
N TRP A 29 15.65 8.35 49.51
CA TRP A 29 16.12 8.69 48.17
C TRP A 29 17.59 9.04 48.08
N PHE A 30 18.22 8.65 46.97
CA PHE A 30 19.62 8.92 46.67
C PHE A 30 19.99 10.37 47.01
N ARG A 31 20.76 10.58 48.09
CA ARG A 31 21.30 11.89 48.45
C ARG A 31 22.82 11.85 48.41
N PRO A 32 23.48 12.89 47.86
CA PRO A 32 24.91 13.05 48.00
C PRO A 32 25.32 13.07 49.48
N CYS A 33 26.52 12.59 49.78
CA CYS A 33 27.10 12.77 51.11
C CYS A 33 27.34 14.27 51.31
N THR A 34 26.70 14.90 52.29
CA THR A 34 26.73 16.37 52.44
C THR A 34 27.99 16.86 53.13
N ALA A 35 28.64 16.02 53.96
CA ALA A 35 29.93 16.31 54.57
C ALA A 35 30.62 15.00 55.03
N PRO A 36 31.97 14.99 55.14
CA PRO A 36 32.69 13.88 55.75
C PRO A 36 32.17 13.59 57.17
N GLY A 37 31.73 12.35 57.43
CA GLY A 37 31.20 11.92 58.74
C GLY A 37 29.71 12.19 58.95
N ALA A 38 29.01 12.79 57.97
CA ALA A 38 27.56 12.85 57.99
C ALA A 38 26.98 11.45 57.70
N ASN A 39 25.94 11.07 58.44
CA ASN A 39 25.19 9.82 58.21
C ASN A 39 24.23 9.99 57.02
N ASP A 40 24.76 10.49 55.91
CA ASP A 40 24.11 10.68 54.63
C ASP A 40 24.96 10.14 53.49
N GLY A 41 24.37 10.02 52.31
CA GLY A 41 24.95 9.24 51.22
C GLY A 41 24.24 7.91 51.02
N THR A 42 24.14 7.48 49.76
CA THR A 42 23.63 6.15 49.44
C THR A 42 24.78 5.16 49.36
N TRP A 43 24.70 4.12 50.17
CA TRP A 43 25.61 2.99 50.08
C TRP A 43 25.00 1.96 49.12
N ILE A 44 25.68 1.69 48.00
CA ILE A 44 25.29 0.63 47.07
C ILE A 44 26.10 -0.61 47.42
N SER A 45 25.43 -1.65 47.90
CA SER A 45 26.09 -2.91 48.22
C SER A 45 26.42 -3.71 46.96
N ALA A 46 27.31 -4.70 47.08
CA ALA A 46 27.57 -5.64 45.99
C ALA A 46 26.31 -6.45 45.62
N GLN A 47 25.38 -6.67 46.56
CA GLN A 47 24.12 -7.35 46.27
C GLN A 47 23.22 -6.49 45.38
N ASP A 48 23.19 -5.17 45.59
CA ASP A 48 22.40 -4.24 44.78
C ASP A 48 22.93 -4.15 43.34
N LEU A 49 24.25 -4.10 43.17
CA LEU A 49 24.89 -4.17 41.85
C LEU A 49 24.63 -5.51 41.15
N ASN A 50 24.70 -6.63 41.89
CA ASN A 50 24.36 -7.94 41.34
C ASN A 50 22.90 -8.03 40.92
N PHE A 51 21.99 -7.39 41.65
CA PHE A 51 20.58 -7.33 41.27
C PHE A 51 20.37 -6.53 39.99
N PHE A 52 20.99 -5.36 39.87
CA PHE A 52 20.96 -4.56 38.64
C PHE A 52 21.52 -5.33 37.44
N LEU A 53 22.69 -5.96 37.60
CA LEU A 53 23.30 -6.81 36.56
C LEU A 53 22.41 -8.00 36.19
N ALA A 54 21.72 -8.61 37.16
CA ALA A 54 20.78 -9.69 36.89
C ALA A 54 19.58 -9.22 36.05
N GLN A 55 19.07 -8.00 36.28
CA GLN A 55 18.02 -7.42 35.43
C GLN A 55 18.52 -7.17 34.01
N LEU A 56 19.71 -6.60 33.84
CA LEU A 56 20.30 -6.38 32.52
C LEU A 56 20.52 -7.70 31.77
N ARG A 57 21.11 -8.71 32.41
CA ARG A 57 21.29 -10.05 31.81
C ARG A 57 19.97 -10.73 31.49
N ARG A 58 18.90 -10.47 32.26
CA ARG A 58 17.57 -10.99 31.95
C ARG A 58 17.00 -10.31 30.70
N ALA A 59 17.18 -9.01 30.54
CA ALA A 59 16.78 -8.30 29.34
C ALA A 59 17.55 -8.80 28.10
N ILE A 60 18.87 -8.95 28.21
CA ILE A 60 19.75 -9.46 27.14
C ILE A 60 19.29 -10.84 26.64
N ARG A 61 19.18 -11.80 27.56
CA ARG A 61 18.70 -13.16 27.23
C ARG A 61 17.26 -13.18 26.76
N GLY A 62 16.39 -12.33 27.33
CA GLY A 62 15.00 -12.19 26.90
C GLY A 62 14.86 -11.74 25.44
N MET A 63 15.87 -11.02 24.92
CA MET A 63 15.95 -10.62 23.52
C MET A 63 16.72 -11.61 22.62
N GLY A 64 17.07 -12.79 23.13
CA GLY A 64 17.75 -13.83 22.35
C GLY A 64 19.23 -13.56 22.08
N VAL A 65 19.83 -12.55 22.71
CA VAL A 65 21.27 -12.29 22.61
C VAL A 65 22.01 -13.30 23.49
N THR A 66 23.03 -13.96 22.94
CA THR A 66 23.87 -14.92 23.68
C THR A 66 24.81 -14.17 24.61
N ASP A 67 24.86 -14.57 25.87
CA ASP A 67 25.75 -13.96 26.87
C ASP A 67 27.22 -14.24 26.51
N ASP A 68 28.00 -13.19 26.27
CA ASP A 68 29.46 -13.25 26.07
C ASP A 68 30.16 -12.33 27.09
N PRO A 69 30.95 -12.88 28.02
CA PRO A 69 31.65 -12.09 29.04
C PRO A 69 32.74 -11.18 28.47
N LEU A 70 33.11 -11.32 27.18
CA LEU A 70 34.08 -10.47 26.50
C LEU A 70 33.41 -9.35 25.67
N ASP A 71 32.09 -9.29 25.64
CA ASP A 71 31.32 -8.35 24.83
C ASP A 71 30.73 -7.22 25.69
N ASP A 72 31.32 -6.03 25.58
CA ASP A 72 30.89 -4.85 26.33
C ASP A 72 29.56 -4.25 25.82
N ASP A 73 29.11 -4.65 24.62
CA ASP A 73 27.93 -4.09 23.94
C ASP A 73 26.65 -4.94 24.06
N MET A 74 26.61 -5.93 24.96
CA MET A 74 25.47 -6.85 25.06
C MET A 74 24.12 -6.15 25.27
N LEU A 75 24.06 -5.08 26.08
CA LEU A 75 22.81 -4.33 26.29
C LEU A 75 22.37 -3.59 25.01
N LEU A 76 23.32 -3.00 24.28
CA LEU A 76 23.04 -2.34 23.01
C LEU A 76 22.51 -3.35 21.99
N LYS A 77 23.13 -4.53 21.89
CA LYS A 77 22.67 -5.62 21.03
C LYS A 77 21.26 -6.10 21.41
N ALA A 78 20.94 -6.16 22.70
CA ALA A 78 19.61 -6.52 23.16
C ALA A 78 18.56 -5.46 22.76
N ILE A 79 18.90 -4.18 22.89
CA ILE A 79 18.04 -3.07 22.44
C ILE A 79 17.85 -3.12 20.92
N GLN A 80 18.91 -3.41 20.16
CA GLN A 80 18.85 -3.56 18.71
C GLN A 80 18.03 -4.79 18.29
N ALA A 81 18.18 -5.92 18.97
CA ALA A 81 17.35 -7.12 18.76
C ALA A 81 15.87 -6.88 19.12
N ALA A 82 15.58 -5.89 19.98
CA ALA A 82 14.23 -5.46 20.30
C ALA A 82 13.61 -4.52 19.26
N GLN A 83 14.39 -4.06 18.27
CA GLN A 83 13.83 -3.27 17.19
C GLN A 83 12.87 -4.15 16.37
N PHE A 84 11.61 -3.76 16.39
CA PHE A 84 10.59 -4.35 15.54
C PHE A 84 10.90 -3.95 14.10
N ASP A 85 11.25 -4.93 13.27
CA ASP A 85 11.40 -4.72 11.85
C ASP A 85 10.01 -4.51 11.22
N ILE A 86 9.61 -3.23 11.14
CA ILE A 86 8.36 -2.81 10.52
C ILE A 86 8.29 -3.29 9.07
N VAL A 87 9.42 -3.40 8.36
CA VAL A 87 9.46 -3.84 6.97
C VAL A 87 9.16 -5.33 6.88
N ALA A 88 9.78 -6.14 7.73
CA ALA A 88 9.49 -7.57 7.81
C ALA A 88 8.04 -7.85 8.22
N ALA A 89 7.50 -7.08 9.18
CA ALA A 89 6.10 -7.20 9.58
C ALA A 89 5.14 -6.80 8.45
N ALA A 90 5.46 -5.73 7.72
CA ALA A 90 4.66 -5.23 6.60
C ALA A 90 4.68 -6.15 5.38
N GLY A 91 5.74 -6.94 5.17
CA GLY A 91 5.87 -7.85 4.01
C GLY A 91 4.74 -8.89 3.91
N ASN A 92 4.11 -9.24 5.04
CA ASN A 92 2.98 -10.18 5.09
C ASN A 92 1.61 -9.52 4.97
N MET A 93 1.53 -8.19 4.83
CA MET A 93 0.25 -7.48 4.76
C MET A 93 -0.18 -7.31 3.31
N PRO A 94 -1.32 -7.88 2.86
CA PRO A 94 -1.79 -7.77 1.48
C PRO A 94 -2.49 -6.42 1.23
N ILE A 95 -1.81 -5.31 1.52
CA ILE A 95 -2.33 -3.96 1.32
C ILE A 95 -1.51 -3.27 0.23
N PHE A 96 -2.19 -2.92 -0.85
CA PHE A 96 -1.60 -2.23 -1.99
C PHE A 96 -1.12 -0.81 -1.62
N PRO A 97 -0.11 -0.28 -2.33
CA PRO A 97 0.39 1.06 -2.07
C PRO A 97 -0.66 2.14 -2.34
N GLU A 98 -0.65 3.18 -1.51
CA GLU A 98 -1.57 4.30 -1.59
C GLU A 98 -0.83 5.64 -1.55
N VAL A 99 -1.14 6.52 -2.51
CA VAL A 99 -0.64 7.90 -2.50
C VAL A 99 -1.53 8.74 -1.59
N LYS A 100 -0.95 9.40 -0.59
CA LYS A 100 -1.68 10.18 0.41
C LYS A 100 -1.87 11.63 -0.02
N ASN A 101 -2.76 11.86 -0.99
CA ASN A 101 -3.26 13.19 -1.35
C ASN A 101 -4.71 13.13 -1.83
N GLY A 102 -5.35 14.27 -2.11
CA GLY A 102 -6.76 14.32 -2.50
C GLY A 102 -7.11 13.64 -3.83
N THR A 103 -6.13 13.26 -4.64
CA THR A 103 -6.32 12.61 -5.95
C THR A 103 -5.80 11.17 -6.00
N ASN A 104 -5.09 10.73 -4.97
CA ASN A 104 -4.36 9.46 -4.92
C ASN A 104 -3.42 9.25 -6.13
N LYS A 105 -2.86 10.33 -6.71
CA LYS A 105 -1.96 10.30 -7.85
C LYS A 105 -0.65 11.00 -7.51
N LEU A 106 0.48 10.47 -7.99
CA LEU A 106 1.73 11.23 -7.96
C LEU A 106 1.72 12.27 -9.09
N THR A 107 2.18 13.46 -8.75
CA THR A 107 2.50 14.53 -9.69
C THR A 107 3.83 14.22 -10.35
N VAL A 108 3.81 14.16 -11.68
CA VAL A 108 4.99 13.89 -12.51
C VAL A 108 4.98 14.90 -13.65
N SER A 109 6.11 15.56 -13.86
CA SER A 109 6.29 16.58 -14.89
C SER A 109 6.95 15.96 -16.13
N ALA A 110 6.45 16.36 -17.30
CA ALA A 110 7.04 15.98 -18.57
C ALA A 110 8.18 16.93 -18.94
N GLY A 111 9.28 16.36 -19.44
CA GLY A 111 10.36 17.09 -20.10
C GLY A 111 10.67 16.47 -21.46
N THR A 112 11.59 17.10 -22.20
CA THR A 112 12.17 16.49 -23.40
C THR A 112 13.27 15.52 -22.97
N GLY A 113 13.11 14.24 -23.28
CA GLY A 113 14.06 13.17 -22.92
C GLY A 113 14.14 12.78 -21.44
N ALA A 114 13.34 13.38 -20.57
CA ALA A 114 13.19 12.94 -19.19
C ALA A 114 11.77 13.17 -18.65
N VAL A 115 11.42 12.45 -17.59
CA VAL A 115 10.28 12.75 -16.71
C VAL A 115 10.80 12.97 -15.29
N VAL A 116 10.13 13.85 -14.54
CA VAL A 116 10.53 14.18 -13.16
C VAL A 116 9.36 13.98 -12.22
N VAL A 117 9.53 13.12 -11.21
CA VAL A 117 8.53 12.96 -10.13
C VAL A 117 8.68 14.12 -9.14
N ALA A 118 7.58 14.80 -8.78
CA ALA A 118 7.64 15.90 -7.81
C ALA A 118 8.01 15.42 -6.39
N ASP A 119 8.62 16.29 -5.59
CA ASP A 119 8.95 16.00 -4.19
C ASP A 119 7.75 16.26 -3.27
N ALA A 120 7.96 15.97 -1.99
CA ALA A 120 6.99 16.21 -0.91
C ALA A 120 5.65 15.49 -1.13
N GLN A 121 5.68 14.34 -1.80
CA GLN A 121 4.52 13.46 -1.96
C GLN A 121 4.72 12.24 -1.08
N ASN A 122 3.66 11.78 -0.42
CA ASN A 122 3.75 10.63 0.48
C ASN A 122 3.03 9.42 -0.13
N VAL A 123 3.69 8.26 -0.06
CA VAL A 123 3.13 6.97 -0.44
C VAL A 123 3.20 6.06 0.77
N VAL A 124 2.10 5.37 1.07
CA VAL A 124 2.03 4.36 2.13
C VAL A 124 2.03 2.99 1.49
N PHE A 125 3.08 2.22 1.74
CA PHE A 125 3.16 0.81 1.38
C PHE A 125 2.65 -0.04 2.53
N ARG A 126 1.92 -1.11 2.20
CA ARG A 126 1.47 -2.13 3.16
C ARG A 126 0.66 -1.57 4.34
N GLY A 127 0.13 -0.35 4.22
CA GLY A 127 -0.58 0.38 5.28
C GLY A 127 0.30 0.91 6.44
N LEU A 128 1.60 0.58 6.49
CA LEU A 128 2.48 0.90 7.61
C LEU A 128 3.66 1.78 7.22
N ILE A 129 4.27 1.54 6.05
CA ILE A 129 5.51 2.17 5.65
C ILE A 129 5.17 3.44 4.86
N THR A 130 5.31 4.59 5.50
CA THR A 130 5.16 5.87 4.81
C THR A 130 6.50 6.29 4.25
N VAL A 131 6.57 6.50 2.94
CA VAL A 131 7.77 7.04 2.28
C VAL A 131 7.42 8.32 1.57
N SER A 132 8.25 9.34 1.82
CA SER A 132 8.15 10.62 1.13
C SER A 132 9.05 10.63 -0.10
N THR A 133 8.58 11.20 -1.20
CA THR A 133 9.40 11.35 -2.41
C THR A 133 10.62 12.25 -2.20
N THR A 134 10.67 13.02 -1.10
CA THR A 134 11.87 13.76 -0.67
C THR A 134 13.03 12.87 -0.25
N SER A 135 12.78 11.60 0.10
CA SER A 135 13.83 10.63 0.42
C SER A 135 14.71 10.28 -0.78
N TRP A 136 14.29 10.65 -1.99
CA TRP A 136 15.07 10.51 -3.22
C TRP A 136 15.56 11.86 -3.72
N SER A 137 16.85 11.88 -4.06
CA SER A 137 17.47 13.03 -4.72
C SER A 137 16.75 13.38 -6.04
N LEU A 138 16.90 14.62 -6.51
CA LEU A 138 16.36 15.04 -7.80
C LEU A 138 16.84 14.12 -8.95
N ALA A 139 18.10 13.69 -8.91
CA ALA A 139 18.66 12.78 -9.91
C ALA A 139 17.93 11.43 -9.93
N GLN A 140 17.62 10.85 -8.76
CA GLN A 140 16.86 9.60 -8.66
C GLN A 140 15.39 9.75 -9.06
N ARG A 141 14.82 10.96 -8.95
CA ARG A 141 13.46 11.27 -9.41
C ARG A 141 13.38 11.68 -10.89
N THR A 142 14.53 11.87 -11.54
CA THR A 142 14.63 12.27 -12.96
C THR A 142 14.99 11.06 -13.79
N LEU A 143 14.04 10.59 -14.60
CA LEU A 143 14.17 9.35 -15.36
C LEU A 143 14.25 9.68 -16.84
N SER A 144 15.35 9.26 -17.48
CA SER A 144 15.57 9.49 -18.90
C SER A 144 14.72 8.56 -19.76
N HIS A 145 14.32 9.03 -20.94
CA HIS A 145 13.55 8.26 -21.92
C HIS A 145 13.94 8.58 -23.36
N ALA A 146 13.57 7.68 -24.26
CA ALA A 146 13.78 7.80 -25.68
C ALA A 146 12.48 8.14 -26.42
N ALA A 147 12.62 8.69 -27.63
CA ALA A 147 11.50 9.11 -28.48
C ALA A 147 10.70 7.92 -29.01
N GLY A 148 9.39 8.11 -29.24
CA GLY A 148 8.52 7.14 -29.90
C GLY A 148 8.26 5.86 -29.10
N LYS A 149 8.25 5.95 -27.77
CA LYS A 149 8.17 4.80 -26.85
C LYS A 149 7.01 4.94 -25.88
N THR A 150 6.58 3.80 -25.35
CA THR A 150 5.63 3.72 -24.24
C THR A 150 6.34 3.11 -23.04
N TYR A 151 6.24 3.77 -21.91
CA TYR A 151 6.85 3.34 -20.67
C TYR A 151 5.84 3.24 -19.53
N HIS A 152 6.15 2.37 -18.58
CA HIS A 152 5.56 2.35 -17.25
C HIS A 152 6.50 3.03 -16.26
N LEU A 153 6.03 4.10 -15.63
CA LEU A 153 6.69 4.66 -14.46
C LEU A 153 6.29 3.83 -13.25
N ARG A 154 7.27 3.20 -12.60
CA ARG A 154 7.07 2.37 -11.41
C ARG A 154 7.77 2.94 -10.20
N PHE A 155 7.26 2.59 -9.03
CA PHE A 155 7.83 2.95 -7.74
C PHE A 155 7.76 1.76 -6.79
N SER A 156 8.92 1.27 -6.37
CA SER A 156 9.02 0.20 -5.38
C SER A 156 9.84 0.65 -4.17
N LEU A 157 9.58 0.02 -3.02
CA LEU A 157 10.36 0.28 -1.81
C LEU A 157 11.85 -0.07 -1.98
N ALA A 158 12.14 -1.13 -2.74
CA ALA A 158 13.50 -1.66 -2.90
C ALA A 158 14.32 -0.88 -3.94
N GLU A 159 13.73 -0.54 -5.09
CA GLU A 159 14.45 0.06 -6.22
C GLU A 159 14.20 1.57 -6.35
N GLY A 160 13.18 2.11 -5.68
CA GLY A 160 12.73 3.49 -5.88
C GLY A 160 12.02 3.67 -7.22
N PHE A 161 12.24 4.82 -7.86
CA PHE A 161 11.60 5.14 -9.14
C PHE A 161 12.32 4.50 -10.32
N SER A 162 11.56 3.92 -11.23
CA SER A 162 12.10 3.36 -12.47
C SER A 162 11.15 3.57 -13.64
N LEU A 163 11.71 3.72 -14.84
CA LEU A 163 10.96 3.84 -16.08
C LEU A 163 11.21 2.59 -16.93
N LYS A 164 10.19 1.78 -17.15
CA LYS A 164 10.30 0.49 -17.83
C LYS A 164 9.71 0.59 -19.24
N ASP A 165 10.51 0.36 -20.29
CA ASP A 165 10.05 0.36 -21.69
C ASP A 165 9.13 -0.84 -21.92
N LEU A 166 7.90 -0.59 -22.36
CA LEU A 166 6.91 -1.61 -22.64
C LEU A 166 7.36 -2.58 -23.74
N ALA A 167 8.22 -2.15 -24.67
CA ALA A 167 8.75 -2.99 -25.74
C ALA A 167 10.01 -3.77 -25.34
N SER A 168 10.55 -3.53 -24.14
CA SER A 168 11.75 -4.24 -23.67
C SER A 168 11.42 -5.70 -23.37
N GLY A 169 12.15 -6.63 -24.00
CA GLY A 169 12.00 -8.07 -23.72
C GLY A 169 12.36 -8.47 -22.28
N GLY A 170 13.13 -7.66 -21.55
CA GLY A 170 13.41 -7.90 -20.13
C GLY A 170 12.25 -7.51 -19.21
N TYR A 171 11.45 -6.51 -19.60
CA TYR A 171 10.30 -6.06 -18.81
C TYR A 171 8.98 -6.72 -19.26
N ASN A 172 8.80 -6.86 -20.58
CA ASN A 172 7.62 -7.41 -21.21
C ASN A 172 8.01 -8.52 -22.23
N PRO A 173 8.50 -9.67 -21.75
CA PRO A 173 8.98 -10.75 -22.61
C PRO A 173 7.89 -11.33 -23.53
N SER A 174 6.63 -11.24 -23.11
CA SER A 174 5.48 -11.74 -23.87
C SER A 174 4.82 -10.69 -24.76
N ALA A 175 5.42 -9.51 -24.93
CA ALA A 175 4.90 -8.40 -25.73
C ALA A 175 3.41 -8.10 -25.46
N ARG A 176 3.01 -8.18 -24.19
CA ARG A 176 1.64 -7.92 -23.74
C ARG A 176 1.26 -6.48 -24.03
N ALA A 177 -0.02 -6.27 -24.33
CA ALA A 177 -0.59 -4.93 -24.48
C ALA A 177 -0.38 -4.11 -23.20
N GLU A 178 -0.27 -2.80 -23.36
CA GLU A 178 0.03 -1.87 -22.26
C GLU A 178 -0.94 -2.01 -21.08
N ASP A 179 -2.23 -2.11 -21.38
CA ASP A 179 -3.34 -2.20 -20.44
C ASP A 179 -3.55 -3.59 -19.83
N HIS A 180 -2.70 -4.56 -20.15
CA HIS A 180 -2.81 -5.92 -19.64
C HIS A 180 -2.66 -5.96 -18.10
N ALA A 181 -3.55 -6.67 -17.42
CA ALA A 181 -3.62 -6.74 -15.95
C ALA A 181 -2.33 -7.25 -15.26
N GLY A 182 -1.52 -8.04 -15.97
CA GLY A 182 -0.17 -8.43 -15.51
C GLY A 182 0.82 -7.27 -15.28
N PHE A 183 0.47 -6.04 -15.62
CA PHE A 183 1.23 -4.82 -15.27
C PHE A 183 0.61 -4.01 -14.14
N ASP A 184 -0.46 -4.49 -13.52
CA ASP A 184 -1.11 -3.80 -12.40
C ASP A 184 -0.13 -3.64 -11.23
N SER A 185 -0.39 -2.64 -10.38
CA SER A 185 0.35 -2.49 -9.12
C SER A 185 0.22 -3.75 -8.27
N ASP A 186 1.34 -4.21 -7.74
CA ASP A 186 1.40 -5.21 -6.68
C ASP A 186 1.59 -4.50 -5.33
N TYR A 187 1.80 -5.24 -4.25
CA TYR A 187 1.91 -4.69 -2.92
C TYR A 187 3.20 -3.90 -2.66
N ASP A 188 4.33 -4.29 -3.26
CA ASP A 188 5.63 -3.62 -3.13
C ASP A 188 6.09 -2.88 -4.40
N ASP A 189 5.32 -2.98 -5.48
CA ASP A 189 5.61 -2.36 -6.78
C ASP A 189 4.39 -1.59 -7.30
N MET A 190 4.49 -0.27 -7.29
CA MET A 190 3.41 0.63 -7.66
C MET A 190 3.55 1.08 -9.11
N LEU A 191 2.53 0.85 -9.95
CA LEU A 191 2.41 1.48 -11.26
C LEU A 191 1.91 2.93 -11.08
N VAL A 192 2.79 3.90 -11.33
CA VAL A 192 2.54 5.31 -11.06
C VAL A 192 1.84 6.01 -12.22
N ALA A 193 2.35 5.79 -13.43
CA ALA A 193 1.89 6.48 -14.63
C ALA A 193 2.25 5.70 -15.89
N ARG A 194 1.46 5.91 -16.94
CA ARG A 194 1.89 5.65 -18.31
C ARG A 194 2.58 6.87 -18.86
N VAL A 195 3.71 6.67 -19.53
CA VAL A 195 4.46 7.72 -20.21
C VAL A 195 4.59 7.35 -21.68
N VAL A 196 4.02 8.16 -22.57
CA VAL A 196 4.13 7.97 -24.03
C VAL A 196 4.94 9.10 -24.61
N THR A 197 6.00 8.79 -25.35
CA THR A 197 6.89 9.78 -25.96
C THR A 197 6.63 9.86 -27.46
N ASN A 198 6.64 11.08 -28.01
CA ASN A 198 6.50 11.29 -29.45
C ASN A 198 7.86 11.25 -30.18
N GLY A 199 7.86 11.47 -31.50
CA GLY A 199 9.09 11.52 -32.31
C GLY A 199 10.06 12.65 -31.94
N SER A 200 9.56 13.71 -31.28
CA SER A 200 10.38 14.82 -30.75
C SER A 200 10.86 14.57 -29.32
N ASN A 201 10.69 13.35 -28.80
CA ASN A 201 11.03 12.97 -27.43
C ASN A 201 10.33 13.77 -26.33
N VAL A 202 9.13 14.28 -26.61
CA VAL A 202 8.27 14.94 -25.61
C VAL A 202 7.36 13.89 -25.00
N ALA A 203 7.34 13.81 -23.66
CA ALA A 203 6.49 12.88 -22.93
C ALA A 203 5.07 13.42 -22.71
N THR A 204 4.08 12.57 -22.96
CA THR A 204 2.71 12.69 -22.48
C THR A 204 2.53 11.73 -21.32
N ILE A 205 2.16 12.26 -20.15
CA ILE A 205 2.04 11.48 -18.91
C ILE A 205 0.55 11.28 -18.60
N THR A 206 0.16 10.04 -18.33
CA THR A 206 -1.17 9.69 -17.78
C THR A 206 -0.98 9.17 -16.35
N PRO A 207 -1.14 10.04 -15.32
CA PRO A 207 -0.97 9.63 -13.93
C PRO A 207 -2.12 8.72 -13.47
N LEU A 208 -1.76 7.65 -12.76
CA LEU A 208 -2.69 6.62 -12.32
C LEU A 208 -3.02 6.73 -10.84
N VAL A 209 -4.29 6.51 -10.50
CA VAL A 209 -4.80 6.46 -9.13
C VAL A 209 -4.20 5.23 -8.45
N ASN A 210 -3.56 5.46 -7.31
CA ASN A 210 -3.01 4.44 -6.42
C ASN A 210 -3.63 4.61 -5.04
N ALA A 211 -4.60 3.75 -4.73
CA ALA A 211 -5.19 3.62 -3.41
C ALA A 211 -5.42 2.16 -3.07
N HIS A 212 -5.42 1.82 -1.77
CA HIS A 212 -5.69 0.45 -1.32
C HIS A 212 -7.07 -0.03 -1.78
N ARG A 213 -8.07 0.87 -1.74
CA ARG A 213 -9.42 0.66 -2.25
C ARG A 213 -9.75 1.74 -3.29
N MET A 214 -10.18 1.32 -4.48
CA MET A 214 -10.70 2.21 -5.50
C MET A 214 -12.11 1.74 -5.85
N ALA A 215 -13.04 2.68 -5.83
CA ALA A 215 -14.41 2.45 -6.28
C ALA A 215 -14.94 3.74 -6.89
N THR A 216 -15.75 3.60 -7.92
CA THR A 216 -16.56 4.70 -8.46
C THR A 216 -17.90 4.14 -8.89
N ASP A 217 -18.97 4.83 -8.52
CA ASP A 217 -20.31 4.52 -9.01
C ASP A 217 -20.58 5.38 -10.25
N VAL A 218 -21.17 4.77 -11.27
CA VAL A 218 -21.44 5.41 -12.56
C VAL A 218 -22.90 5.15 -12.91
N THR A 219 -23.63 6.24 -13.19
CA THR A 219 -25.00 6.16 -13.72
C THR A 219 -24.97 6.63 -15.16
N GLU A 220 -25.36 5.75 -16.09
CA GLU A 220 -25.50 6.10 -17.50
C GLU A 220 -26.92 5.81 -17.97
N GLU A 221 -27.44 6.72 -18.77
CA GLU A 221 -28.72 6.57 -19.46
C GLU A 221 -28.46 6.25 -20.93
N LEU A 222 -29.17 5.26 -21.46
CA LEU A 222 -29.10 4.88 -22.86
C LEU A 222 -30.51 4.82 -23.43
N THR A 223 -30.73 5.63 -24.45
CA THR A 223 -31.97 5.60 -25.22
C THR A 223 -31.80 4.63 -26.38
N PHE A 224 -32.61 3.57 -26.42
CA PHE A 224 -32.65 2.68 -27.56
C PHE A 224 -33.59 3.26 -28.63
N ASN A 225 -33.15 3.25 -29.88
CA ASN A 225 -34.04 3.53 -31.01
C ASN A 225 -35.14 2.45 -31.08
N THR A 226 -36.29 2.79 -31.68
CA THR A 226 -37.46 1.89 -31.78
C THR A 226 -37.04 0.49 -32.23
N VAL A 227 -37.20 -0.49 -31.34
CA VAL A 227 -36.93 -1.90 -31.65
C VAL A 227 -38.23 -2.51 -32.13
N ALA A 228 -38.20 -3.16 -33.30
CA ALA A 228 -39.36 -3.89 -33.80
C ALA A 228 -39.76 -5.01 -32.82
N ALA A 229 -41.04 -5.38 -32.80
CA ALA A 229 -41.52 -6.48 -31.96
C ALA A 229 -40.76 -7.78 -32.28
N GLY A 230 -40.22 -8.44 -31.25
CA GLY A 230 -39.40 -9.64 -31.41
C GLY A 230 -37.96 -9.36 -31.88
N GLY A 231 -37.58 -8.09 -32.01
CA GLY A 231 -36.21 -7.67 -32.31
C GLY A 231 -35.36 -7.52 -31.05
N ALA A 232 -34.05 -7.69 -31.23
CA ALA A 232 -33.05 -7.31 -30.24
C ALA A 232 -32.33 -6.04 -30.70
N SER A 233 -32.00 -5.16 -29.76
CA SER A 233 -31.09 -4.04 -30.01
C SER A 233 -29.95 -4.12 -29.02
N THR A 234 -28.73 -4.14 -29.54
CA THR A 234 -27.52 -4.00 -28.72
C THR A 234 -27.11 -2.54 -28.74
N GLY A 235 -26.94 -1.96 -27.57
CA GLY A 235 -26.41 -0.62 -27.40
C GLY A 235 -25.25 -0.65 -26.43
N GLN A 236 -24.24 0.17 -26.70
CA GLN A 236 -23.20 0.42 -25.72
C GLN A 236 -23.68 1.56 -24.82
N LEU A 237 -23.65 1.36 -23.50
CA LEU A 237 -23.88 2.46 -22.56
C LEU A 237 -22.70 3.42 -22.68
N GLY A 238 -23.02 4.69 -22.91
CA GLY A 238 -22.14 5.81 -22.66
C GLY A 238 -20.82 5.89 -23.44
N ALA A 239 -20.12 6.99 -23.17
CA ALA A 239 -18.74 7.18 -23.58
C ALA A 239 -17.82 6.40 -22.62
N PHE A 240 -16.62 6.05 -23.09
CA PHE A 240 -15.62 5.37 -22.26
C PHE A 240 -15.35 6.12 -20.95
N GLN A 241 -15.79 5.56 -19.81
CA GLN A 241 -15.62 6.21 -18.53
C GLN A 241 -14.16 6.15 -18.12
N THR A 242 -13.49 7.30 -18.10
CA THR A 242 -12.08 7.38 -17.73
C THR A 242 -11.93 7.19 -16.22
N VAL A 243 -11.12 6.23 -15.81
CA VAL A 243 -10.78 5.99 -14.40
C VAL A 243 -9.29 6.23 -14.12
N ASN A 244 -8.40 5.89 -15.07
CA ASN A 244 -6.95 5.99 -14.91
C ASN A 244 -6.46 5.40 -13.58
N TRP A 245 -6.79 4.14 -13.31
CA TRP A 245 -6.36 3.41 -12.13
C TRP A 245 -5.03 2.71 -12.37
N ALA A 246 -4.28 2.44 -11.32
CA ALA A 246 -3.04 1.67 -11.41
C ALA A 246 -3.28 0.16 -11.46
N ARG A 247 -4.55 -0.25 -11.31
CA ARG A 247 -5.01 -1.64 -11.34
C ARG A 247 -6.26 -1.75 -12.20
N THR A 248 -6.46 -2.89 -12.84
CA THR A 248 -7.59 -3.14 -13.72
C THR A 248 -8.88 -3.21 -12.89
N PRO A 249 -9.88 -2.37 -13.17
CA PRO A 249 -11.14 -2.38 -12.44
C PRO A 249 -11.91 -3.67 -12.70
N GLN A 250 -12.72 -4.05 -11.73
CA GLN A 250 -13.81 -4.98 -11.94
C GLN A 250 -15.12 -4.23 -12.02
N VAL A 251 -15.99 -4.73 -12.89
CA VAL A 251 -17.28 -4.12 -13.16
C VAL A 251 -18.34 -4.97 -12.50
N SER A 252 -19.19 -4.34 -11.70
CA SER A 252 -20.40 -4.97 -11.17
C SER A 252 -21.60 -4.08 -11.46
N ILE A 253 -22.64 -4.65 -12.05
CA ILE A 253 -23.87 -3.92 -12.28
C ILE A 253 -24.73 -4.03 -11.03
N ARG A 254 -25.17 -2.88 -10.50
CA ARG A 254 -25.94 -2.83 -9.26
C ARG A 254 -27.44 -2.73 -9.50
N LYS A 255 -27.84 -2.00 -10.55
CA LYS A 255 -29.24 -1.76 -10.85
C LYS A 255 -29.44 -1.50 -12.34
N PHE A 256 -30.49 -2.12 -12.87
CA PHE A 256 -31.09 -1.75 -14.14
C PHE A 256 -32.45 -1.11 -13.91
N GLY A 257 -32.84 -0.21 -14.80
CA GLY A 257 -34.17 0.36 -14.75
C GLY A 257 -34.51 1.15 -16.01
N THR A 258 -35.70 1.74 -16.00
CA THR A 258 -36.32 2.35 -17.16
C THR A 258 -36.92 3.69 -16.74
N ARG A 259 -36.76 4.73 -17.58
CA ARG A 259 -37.20 6.09 -17.26
C ARG A 259 -38.35 6.47 -18.17
N GLY A 260 -39.54 6.56 -17.58
CA GLY A 260 -40.80 6.76 -18.29
C GLY A 260 -41.72 5.57 -18.06
N GLY A 261 -42.92 5.82 -17.53
CA GLY A 261 -43.89 4.74 -17.30
C GLY A 261 -44.21 4.04 -18.61
N TYR A 262 -43.94 2.76 -18.69
CA TYR A 262 -44.39 1.93 -19.80
C TYR A 262 -45.91 1.92 -19.82
N ARG A 263 -46.49 2.44 -20.91
CA ARG A 263 -47.90 2.21 -21.24
C ARG A 263 -47.99 1.00 -22.14
N THR A 264 -47.73 -0.18 -21.60
CA THR A 264 -48.13 -1.44 -22.22
C THR A 264 -49.41 -1.94 -21.55
N ALA A 265 -50.43 -2.20 -22.35
CA ALA A 265 -51.55 -3.04 -21.94
C ALA A 265 -51.01 -4.48 -21.83
N GLY A 266 -50.33 -4.78 -20.73
CA GLY A 266 -49.64 -6.05 -20.53
C GLY A 266 -48.57 -5.91 -19.46
N VAL A 267 -48.71 -6.74 -18.43
CA VAL A 267 -47.84 -6.84 -17.25
C VAL A 267 -46.38 -6.98 -17.69
N MET A 268 -45.54 -6.02 -17.32
CA MET A 268 -44.09 -6.18 -17.41
C MET A 268 -43.63 -6.85 -16.12
N ASP A 269 -43.47 -8.16 -16.18
CA ASP A 269 -42.81 -8.91 -15.13
C ASP A 269 -41.30 -8.79 -15.34
N ILE A 270 -40.66 -7.94 -14.55
CA ILE A 270 -39.18 -7.86 -14.46
C ILE A 270 -38.61 -9.18 -13.89
N GLY A 271 -39.46 -10.16 -13.53
CA GLY A 271 -39.08 -11.49 -13.07
C GLY A 271 -39.25 -12.66 -14.05
N ALA A 272 -39.74 -12.50 -15.30
CA ALA A 272 -40.11 -13.69 -16.08
C ALA A 272 -39.96 -13.68 -17.62
N GLY A 273 -39.24 -12.74 -18.25
CA GLY A 273 -39.03 -12.88 -19.71
C GLY A 273 -38.35 -11.77 -20.49
N VAL A 274 -37.74 -10.78 -19.83
CA VAL A 274 -36.77 -9.90 -20.49
C VAL A 274 -35.41 -10.34 -19.98
N ASP A 275 -34.71 -11.16 -20.78
CA ASP A 275 -33.30 -11.47 -20.55
C ASP A 275 -32.49 -10.21 -20.90
N ASP A 276 -32.46 -9.24 -19.99
CA ASP A 276 -31.51 -8.13 -20.06
C ASP A 276 -30.12 -8.70 -19.74
N VAL A 277 -29.44 -9.16 -20.78
CA VAL A 277 -28.08 -9.69 -20.66
C VAL A 277 -27.10 -8.53 -20.82
N ALA A 278 -26.29 -8.31 -19.78
CA ALA A 278 -25.05 -7.56 -19.96
C ALA A 278 -24.10 -8.42 -20.80
N THR A 279 -23.94 -8.07 -22.07
CA THR A 279 -23.26 -8.95 -23.03
C THR A 279 -21.76 -8.76 -23.05
N ASP A 280 -21.27 -7.54 -22.82
CA ASP A 280 -19.85 -7.21 -22.95
C ASP A 280 -19.38 -6.18 -21.92
N PHE A 281 -18.25 -6.46 -21.29
CA PHE A 281 -17.51 -5.50 -20.47
C PHE A 281 -16.14 -5.28 -21.11
N ALA A 282 -15.86 -4.05 -21.52
CA ALA A 282 -14.51 -3.64 -21.84
C ALA A 282 -13.97 -2.87 -20.63
N ALA A 283 -13.16 -3.55 -19.81
CA ALA A 283 -12.52 -2.96 -18.65
C ALA A 283 -11.01 -2.92 -18.85
N SER A 284 -10.46 -1.71 -18.76
CA SER A 284 -9.03 -1.47 -18.71
C SER A 284 -8.74 -0.56 -17.53
N ARG A 285 -7.46 -0.45 -17.15
CA ARG A 285 -7.04 0.50 -16.14
C ARG A 285 -7.31 1.97 -16.53
N TYR A 286 -7.48 2.27 -17.82
CA TYR A 286 -7.75 3.63 -18.30
C TYR A 286 -9.23 3.98 -18.23
N GLY A 287 -10.09 2.99 -18.42
CA GLY A 287 -11.51 3.19 -18.41
C GLY A 287 -12.31 1.94 -18.66
N VAL A 288 -13.61 2.11 -18.49
CA VAL A 288 -14.59 1.03 -18.59
C VAL A 288 -15.69 1.44 -19.55
N GLN A 289 -16.18 0.48 -20.32
CA GLN A 289 -17.39 0.58 -21.10
C GLN A 289 -18.26 -0.65 -20.86
N VAL A 290 -19.57 -0.43 -20.72
CA VAL A 290 -20.55 -1.49 -20.47
C VAL A 290 -21.48 -1.60 -21.67
N GLY A 291 -21.56 -2.79 -22.26
CA GLY A 291 -22.54 -3.13 -23.28
C GLY A 291 -23.83 -3.65 -22.66
N VAL A 292 -24.98 -3.17 -23.13
CA VAL A 292 -26.29 -3.69 -22.73
C VAL A 292 -27.07 -4.10 -23.97
N GLN A 293 -27.56 -5.33 -23.97
CA GLN A 293 -28.50 -5.80 -24.97
C GLN A 293 -29.91 -5.78 -24.40
N VAL A 294 -30.85 -5.25 -25.18
CA VAL A 294 -32.26 -5.18 -24.81
C VAL A 294 -33.08 -5.96 -25.82
N PHE A 295 -33.96 -6.80 -25.30
CA PHE A 295 -34.95 -7.51 -26.09
C PHE A 295 -36.31 -6.82 -25.99
N ASN A 296 -36.92 -6.45 -27.12
CA ASN A 296 -38.23 -5.82 -27.12
C ASN A 296 -39.33 -6.82 -27.52
N PRO A 297 -40.16 -7.28 -26.57
CA PRO A 297 -41.25 -8.20 -26.90
C PRO A 297 -42.39 -7.51 -27.67
N THR A 298 -42.43 -6.18 -27.73
CA THR A 298 -43.50 -5.41 -28.40
C THR A 298 -42.93 -4.35 -29.35
N SER A 299 -43.74 -3.64 -30.13
CA SER A 299 -43.24 -2.54 -30.96
C SER A 299 -43.24 -1.24 -30.14
N GLY A 300 -42.08 -0.60 -29.99
CA GLY A 300 -41.97 0.63 -29.19
C GLY A 300 -40.54 1.17 -29.05
N SER A 301 -40.43 2.45 -28.70
CA SER A 301 -39.18 3.08 -28.28
C SER A 301 -39.07 3.04 -26.76
N ASN A 302 -37.92 2.61 -26.24
CA ASN A 302 -37.69 2.44 -24.80
C ASN A 302 -36.41 3.20 -24.39
N THR A 303 -36.49 4.01 -23.35
CA THR A 303 -35.31 4.61 -22.70
C THR A 303 -34.99 3.81 -21.44
N MET A 304 -33.78 3.26 -21.38
CA MET A 304 -33.30 2.51 -20.23
C MET A 304 -32.16 3.25 -19.55
N TYR A 305 -31.96 2.96 -18.28
CA TYR A 305 -30.80 3.41 -17.54
C TYR A 305 -30.16 2.22 -16.83
N ALA A 306 -28.84 2.25 -16.76
CA ALA A 306 -28.07 1.29 -16.00
C ALA A 306 -27.23 2.05 -14.97
N HIS A 307 -27.26 1.54 -13.75
CA HIS A 307 -26.38 1.99 -12.69
C HIS A 307 -25.40 0.86 -12.39
N TYR A 308 -24.14 1.11 -12.67
CA TYR A 308 -23.06 0.16 -12.44
C TYR A 308 -22.02 0.76 -11.50
N SER A 309 -21.37 -0.10 -10.74
CA SER A 309 -20.26 0.27 -9.89
C SER A 309 -18.99 -0.36 -10.40
N LEU A 310 -17.96 0.47 -10.51
CA LEU A 310 -16.60 0.04 -10.76
C LEU A 310 -15.91 -0.07 -9.41
N SER A 311 -15.25 -1.20 -9.17
CA SER A 311 -14.51 -1.42 -7.93
C SER A 311 -13.31 -2.31 -8.19
N LEU A 312 -12.36 -2.31 -7.29
CA LEU A 312 -11.36 -3.37 -7.21
C LEU A 312 -11.90 -4.46 -6.28
N LEU A 313 -11.78 -5.75 -6.67
CA LEU A 313 -11.82 -6.81 -5.67
C LEU A 313 -10.60 -6.64 -4.77
N ALA A 314 -10.82 -6.75 -3.46
CA ALA A 314 -9.79 -6.67 -2.44
C ALA A 314 -8.76 -7.79 -2.59
#